data_AF-A0A399ZE56-F1
#
_entry.id   AF-A0A399ZE56-F1
#
_cell.length_a   1.000
_cell.length_b   1.000
_cell.length_c   1.000
_cell.angle_alpha   90.00
_cell.angle_beta   90.00
_cell.angle_gamma   90.00
#
_symmetry.space_group_name_H-M   'P 1'
#
loop_
_entity.id
_entity.type
_entity.pdbx_description
1 polymer ?
#
loop_
_entity_poly.entity_id
_entity_poly.type
_entity_poly.pdbx_seq_one_letter_code
_entity_poly.pdbx_strand_id
1 'polypeptide(L)'
;MFDNLLRELRKLEQGVSVPVSIPLDGHGYMDRQCPADECQGQFKILFEDWRDKVRDEVVYCALCRHEAPATEWNTGSQREFLASTAQAFVQQTVQQAMRQDANRFNSQVKPDFVTLRLDVRPGAPVTIVPLAAADAMRQEWTCEACGCRYAAIGAAFFCPACGHNSAVTSFEYLLTHVRSFIAGSPAARAALQNAYDADVANDSMRMMLENTLSRLVGSFQHYAEALFVQLPNSSTVKRRKNVFQNLSWVYA
;
A
#
# COMPACT_ATOMS: atom_id res chain seq x y z
N MET A 1 -8.31 24.59 39.08
CA MET A 1 -9.57 24.67 38.28
C MET A 1 -9.45 23.81 37.04
N PHE A 2 -8.34 23.88 36.30
CA PHE A 2 -8.08 23.09 35.09
C PHE A 2 -7.14 21.89 35.34
N ASP A 3 -7.23 21.28 36.52
CA ASP A 3 -6.21 20.35 36.98
C ASP A 3 -6.25 19.03 36.19
N ASN A 4 -7.44 18.60 35.74
CA ASN A 4 -7.58 17.42 34.90
C ASN A 4 -7.13 17.72 33.46
N LEU A 5 -7.51 18.87 32.92
CA LEU A 5 -7.06 19.30 31.59
C LEU A 5 -5.53 19.38 31.50
N LEU A 6 -4.87 20.05 32.46
CA LEU A 6 -3.41 20.16 32.50
C LEU A 6 -2.71 18.82 32.67
N ARG A 7 -3.37 17.82 33.26
CA ARG A 7 -2.84 16.46 33.40
C ARG A 7 -2.92 15.72 32.08
N GLU A 8 -4.06 15.76 31.40
CA GLU A 8 -4.24 15.07 30.12
C GLU A 8 -3.38 15.70 29.02
N LEU A 9 -3.21 17.03 29.00
CA LEU A 9 -2.29 17.70 28.07
C LEU A 9 -0.84 17.23 28.27
N ARG A 10 -0.37 17.11 29.52
CA ARG A 10 0.96 16.58 29.83
C ARG A 10 1.15 15.14 29.36
N LYS A 11 0.11 14.30 29.42
CA LYS A 11 0.17 12.94 28.87
C LYS A 11 0.26 12.95 27.35
N LEU A 12 -0.51 13.82 26.69
CA LEU A 12 -0.46 13.97 25.23
C LEU A 12 0.92 14.46 24.76
N GLU A 13 1.56 15.38 25.49
CA GLU A 13 2.92 15.84 25.23
C GLU A 13 3.97 14.73 25.35
N GLN A 14 3.74 13.75 26.23
CA GLN A 14 4.62 12.59 26.40
C GLN A 14 4.44 11.51 25.31
N GLY A 15 3.44 11.66 24.44
CA GLY A 15 3.06 10.66 23.45
C GLY A 15 2.07 9.64 24.01
N VAL A 16 1.03 9.34 23.22
CA VAL A 16 -0.01 8.38 23.56
C VAL A 16 -0.15 7.36 22.44
N SER A 17 -0.29 6.09 22.79
CA SER A 17 -0.63 5.03 21.85
C SER A 17 -2.14 4.88 21.76
N VAL A 18 -2.68 4.98 20.53
CA VAL A 18 -4.10 4.80 20.26
C VAL A 18 -4.26 3.52 19.46
N PRO A 19 -4.97 2.49 19.97
CA PRO A 19 -5.23 1.30 19.20
C PRO A 19 -6.19 1.62 18.06
N VAL A 20 -5.76 1.38 16.82
CA VAL A 20 -6.59 1.58 15.62
C VAL A 20 -6.71 0.25 14.89
N SER A 21 -7.94 -0.13 14.56
CA SER A 21 -8.20 -1.32 13.74
C SER A 21 -8.21 -0.94 12.26
N ILE A 22 -7.26 -1.46 11.51
CA ILE A 22 -7.26 -1.37 10.04
C ILE A 22 -8.01 -2.61 9.52
N PRO A 23 -9.02 -2.44 8.65
CA PRO A 23 -9.77 -3.56 8.10
C PRO A 23 -8.86 -4.41 7.21
N LEU A 24 -9.08 -5.71 7.27
CA LEU A 24 -8.52 -6.69 6.34
C LEU A 24 -9.57 -7.02 5.28
N ASP A 25 -9.14 -7.46 4.11
CA ASP A 25 -10.08 -8.00 3.12
C ASP A 25 -10.59 -9.39 3.52
N GLY A 26 -11.51 -9.94 2.71
CA GLY A 26 -12.12 -11.26 2.98
C GLY A 26 -11.13 -12.43 3.03
N HIS A 27 -9.89 -12.22 2.58
CA HIS A 27 -8.81 -13.21 2.57
C HIS A 27 -7.77 -12.95 3.68
N GLY A 28 -7.96 -11.90 4.50
CA GLY A 28 -7.05 -11.53 5.59
C GLY A 28 -5.87 -10.66 5.14
N TYR A 29 -5.91 -10.10 3.93
CA TYR A 29 -4.85 -9.22 3.44
C TYR A 29 -5.10 -7.76 3.82
N MET A 30 -4.02 -7.03 4.03
CA MET A 30 -3.99 -5.60 4.31
C MET A 30 -3.47 -4.82 3.11
N ASP A 31 -4.07 -3.65 2.85
CA ASP A 31 -3.65 -2.77 1.76
C ASP A 31 -2.40 -1.96 2.13
N ARG A 32 -1.47 -1.86 1.18
CA ARG A 32 -0.21 -1.12 1.29
C ARG A 32 0.09 -0.35 0.01
N GLN A 33 0.79 0.77 0.16
CA GLN A 33 1.17 1.65 -0.94
C GLN A 33 2.64 2.00 -0.84
N CYS A 34 3.33 1.96 -1.98
CA CYS A 34 4.72 2.40 -2.08
C CYS A 34 4.83 3.90 -1.76
N PRO A 35 5.71 4.33 -0.83
CA PRO A 35 5.87 5.74 -0.50
C PRO A 35 6.62 6.54 -1.58
N ALA A 36 7.33 5.89 -2.50
CA ALA A 36 8.06 6.58 -3.57
C ALA A 36 7.11 7.25 -4.57
N ASP A 37 7.26 8.55 -4.78
CA ASP A 37 6.43 9.38 -5.68
C ASP A 37 6.38 8.86 -7.12
N GLU A 38 7.49 8.31 -7.61
CA GLU A 38 7.58 7.76 -8.97
C GLU A 38 6.81 6.44 -9.15
N CYS A 39 6.49 5.74 -8.06
CA CYS A 39 5.83 4.44 -8.10
C CYS A 39 4.38 4.52 -7.63
N GLN A 40 4.16 4.94 -6.38
CA GLN A 40 2.84 4.99 -5.71
C GLN A 40 1.98 3.72 -5.85
N GLY A 41 2.60 2.61 -6.24
CA GLY A 41 1.92 1.37 -6.57
C GLY A 41 1.34 0.71 -5.31
N GLN A 42 0.15 0.15 -5.46
CA GLN A 42 -0.55 -0.52 -4.37
C GLN A 42 -0.36 -2.03 -4.44
N PHE A 43 -0.19 -2.63 -3.28
CA PHE A 43 -0.14 -4.08 -3.10
C PHE A 43 -0.79 -4.45 -1.78
N LYS A 44 -1.13 -5.71 -1.65
CA LYS A 44 -1.72 -6.34 -0.48
C LYS A 44 -0.71 -7.32 0.10
N ILE A 45 -0.70 -7.48 1.41
CA ILE A 45 0.11 -8.48 2.11
C ILE A 45 -0.74 -9.15 3.17
N LEU A 46 -0.56 -10.45 3.40
CA LEU A 46 -1.32 -11.11 4.44
C LEU A 46 -0.90 -10.55 5.80
N PHE A 47 -1.88 -10.20 6.65
CA PHE A 47 -1.58 -9.56 7.94
C PHE A 47 -0.68 -10.40 8.84
N GLU A 48 -0.87 -11.72 8.87
CA GLU A 48 0.01 -12.64 9.61
C GLU A 48 1.46 -12.52 9.14
N ASP A 49 1.68 -12.48 7.82
CA ASP A 49 3.00 -12.43 7.24
C ASP A 49 3.64 -11.03 7.40
N TRP A 50 2.82 -9.97 7.41
CA TRP A 50 3.29 -8.64 7.79
C TRP A 50 3.81 -8.63 9.24
N ARG A 51 3.05 -9.20 10.18
CA ARG A 51 3.46 -9.24 11.58
C ARG A 51 4.67 -10.15 11.83
N ASP A 52 4.71 -11.30 11.17
CA ASP A 52 5.63 -12.37 11.55
C ASP A 52 6.89 -12.44 10.67
N LYS A 53 6.87 -11.86 9.46
CA LYS A 53 7.98 -11.95 8.49
C LYS A 53 8.54 -10.62 8.03
N VAL A 54 7.77 -9.53 8.07
CA VAL A 54 8.24 -8.20 7.67
C VAL A 54 9.00 -7.57 8.83
N ARG A 55 10.13 -6.94 8.52
CA ARG A 55 10.95 -6.24 9.52
C ARG A 55 10.52 -4.78 9.59
N ASP A 56 10.49 -4.22 10.80
CA ASP A 56 10.07 -2.83 11.00
C ASP A 56 11.01 -1.84 10.31
N GLU A 57 12.31 -2.15 10.24
CA GLU A 57 13.33 -1.27 9.66
C GLU A 57 13.24 -1.18 8.15
N VAL A 58 12.79 -2.24 7.47
CA VAL A 58 12.77 -2.30 6.02
C VAL A 58 11.72 -3.23 5.47
N VAL A 59 10.93 -2.67 4.57
CA VAL A 59 9.99 -3.36 3.70
C VAL A 59 10.36 -3.02 2.27
N TYR A 60 10.07 -3.93 1.35
CA TYR A 60 10.37 -3.77 -0.07
C TYR A 60 9.09 -3.55 -0.87
N CYS A 61 9.11 -2.64 -1.84
CA CYS A 61 7.98 -2.47 -2.75
C CYS A 61 7.87 -3.68 -3.67
N ALA A 62 6.68 -4.29 -3.72
CA ALA A 62 6.42 -5.44 -4.57
C ALA A 62 6.63 -5.18 -6.07
N LEU A 63 6.57 -3.92 -6.49
CA LEU A 63 6.61 -3.48 -7.88
C LEU A 63 7.98 -2.92 -8.29
N CYS A 64 8.52 -1.98 -7.50
CA CYS A 64 9.74 -1.23 -7.86
C CYS A 64 10.96 -1.50 -6.95
N ARG A 65 10.81 -2.36 -5.92
CA ARG A 65 11.85 -2.66 -4.91
C ARG A 65 12.29 -1.48 -4.04
N HIS A 66 11.57 -0.36 -4.04
CA HIS A 66 11.85 0.73 -3.09
C HIS A 66 11.84 0.22 -1.65
N GLU A 67 12.75 0.74 -0.83
CA GLU A 67 12.98 0.33 0.55
C GLU A 67 12.53 1.45 1.49
N ALA A 68 11.65 1.14 2.42
CA ALA A 68 11.20 2.08 3.44
C ALA A 68 10.78 1.34 4.72
N PRO A 69 10.82 1.99 5.89
CA PRO A 69 10.35 1.42 7.15
C PRO A 69 8.87 1.02 7.09
N ALA A 70 8.46 0.04 7.89
CA ALA A 70 7.09 -0.50 7.88
C ALA A 70 5.99 0.55 8.14
N THR A 71 6.33 1.67 8.78
CA THR A 71 5.43 2.77 9.10
C THR A 71 5.02 3.63 7.89
N GLU A 72 5.74 3.55 6.78
CA GLU A 72 5.56 4.45 5.62
C GLU A 72 4.62 3.90 4.54
N TRP A 73 4.15 2.65 4.68
CA TRP A 73 3.45 1.93 3.61
C TRP A 73 1.93 2.09 3.64
N ASN A 74 1.42 3.04 4.42
CA ASN A 74 -0.01 3.27 4.54
C ASN A 74 -0.58 3.91 3.27
N THR A 75 -1.72 3.42 2.80
CA THR A 75 -2.43 4.03 1.67
C THR A 75 -2.89 5.45 2.01
N GLY A 76 -3.22 6.26 1.00
CA GLY A 76 -3.85 7.57 1.19
C GLY A 76 -5.05 7.51 2.15
N SER A 77 -5.97 6.58 1.92
CA SER A 77 -7.16 6.39 2.76
C SER A 77 -6.84 5.95 4.20
N GLN A 78 -5.83 5.10 4.38
CA GLN A 78 -5.35 4.70 5.71
C GLN A 78 -4.77 5.89 6.47
N ARG A 79 -3.96 6.74 5.82
CA ARG A 79 -3.39 7.94 6.45
C ARG A 79 -4.48 8.92 6.90
N GLU A 80 -5.48 9.15 6.07
CA GLU A 80 -6.61 10.04 6.38
C GLU A 80 -7.48 9.49 7.52
N PHE A 81 -7.74 8.18 7.52
CA PHE A 81 -8.42 7.49 8.62
C PHE A 81 -7.65 7.56 9.94
N LEU A 82 -6.34 7.33 9.90
CA LEU A 82 -5.47 7.41 11.09
C LEU A 82 -5.44 8.84 11.64
N ALA A 83 -5.31 9.85 10.77
CA ALA A 83 -5.30 11.26 11.17
C ALA A 83 -6.62 11.69 11.81
N SER A 84 -7.77 11.34 11.20
CA SER A 84 -9.09 11.66 11.75
C SER A 84 -9.36 10.94 13.07
N THR A 85 -8.95 9.67 13.19
CA THR A 85 -9.08 8.91 14.45
C THR A 85 -8.22 9.52 15.57
N ALA A 86 -6.98 9.91 15.27
CA ALA A 86 -6.11 10.58 16.23
C ALA A 86 -6.68 11.93 16.67
N GLN A 87 -7.18 12.73 15.73
CA GLN A 87 -7.80 14.02 16.03
C GLN A 87 -9.06 13.87 16.90
N ALA A 88 -9.91 12.90 16.59
CA ALA A 88 -11.10 12.58 17.38
C ALA A 88 -10.73 12.15 18.81
N PHE A 89 -9.69 11.31 18.95
CA PHE A 89 -9.18 10.88 20.26
C PHE A 89 -8.69 12.07 21.11
N VAL A 90 -7.91 12.98 20.52
CA VAL A 90 -7.41 14.18 21.22
C VAL A 90 -8.58 15.07 21.61
N GLN A 91 -9.51 15.34 20.69
CA GLN A 91 -10.67 16.18 20.95
C GLN A 91 -11.52 15.61 22.09
N GLN A 92 -11.79 14.30 22.08
CA GLN A 92 -12.57 13.64 23.12
C GLN A 92 -11.87 13.69 24.48
N THR A 93 -10.57 13.42 24.50
CA THR A 93 -9.74 13.49 25.72
C THR A 93 -9.79 14.88 26.36
N VAL A 94 -9.54 15.93 25.57
CA VAL A 94 -9.58 17.33 26.02
C VAL A 94 -10.99 17.72 26.49
N GLN A 95 -12.01 17.40 25.69
CA GLN A 95 -13.39 17.72 26.01
C GLN A 95 -13.87 17.06 27.31
N GLN A 96 -13.49 15.79 27.53
CA GLN A 96 -13.82 15.07 28.75
C GLN A 96 -13.12 15.68 29.97
N ALA A 97 -11.84 16.05 29.85
CA ALA A 97 -11.10 16.69 30.92
C ALA A 97 -11.69 18.08 31.29
N MET A 98 -12.04 18.91 30.30
CA MET A 98 -12.70 20.19 30.52
C MET A 98 -14.07 20.04 31.22
N ARG A 99 -14.87 19.04 30.81
CA ARG A 99 -16.16 18.75 31.46
C ARG A 99 -15.98 18.33 32.91
N GLN A 100 -14.98 17.50 33.22
CA GLN A 100 -14.67 17.10 34.58
C GLN A 100 -14.26 18.30 35.44
N ASP A 101 -13.42 19.18 34.91
CA ASP A 101 -13.00 20.41 35.58
C ASP A 101 -14.17 21.38 35.83
N ALA A 102 -15.05 21.57 34.85
CA ALA A 102 -16.25 22.38 35.01
C ALA A 102 -17.24 21.81 36.02
N ASN A 103 -17.46 20.49 36.00
CA ASN A 103 -18.32 19.82 36.99
C ASN A 103 -17.74 19.96 38.40
N ARG A 104 -16.43 19.78 38.56
CA ARG A 104 -15.75 19.96 39.84
C ARG A 104 -15.90 21.40 40.33
N PHE A 105 -15.64 22.39 39.47
CA PHE A 105 -15.82 23.80 39.80
C PHE A 105 -17.26 24.10 40.25
N ASN A 106 -18.25 23.72 39.44
CA ASN A 106 -19.66 23.95 39.74
C ASN A 106 -20.11 23.25 41.04
N SER A 107 -19.53 22.10 41.40
CA SER A 107 -19.82 21.40 42.66
C SER A 107 -19.21 22.08 43.90
N GLN A 108 -18.16 22.88 43.73
CA GLN A 108 -17.44 23.56 44.81
C GLN A 108 -17.93 24.99 45.05
N VAL A 109 -18.57 25.62 44.07
CA VAL A 109 -19.17 26.95 44.21
C VAL A 109 -20.39 26.86 45.13
N LYS A 110 -20.34 27.57 46.26
CA LYS A 110 -21.48 27.73 47.17
C LYS A 110 -22.31 28.94 46.76
N PRO A 111 -23.65 28.88 46.87
CA PRO A 111 -24.50 30.05 46.62
C PRO A 111 -24.25 31.12 47.69
N ASP A 112 -23.80 32.29 47.25
CA ASP A 112 -23.73 33.54 48.01
C ASP A 112 -24.30 34.68 47.12
N PHE A 113 -24.03 35.96 47.40
CA PHE A 113 -24.56 37.11 46.64
C PHE A 113 -24.33 37.06 45.11
N VAL A 114 -23.33 36.32 44.60
CA VAL A 114 -23.12 36.07 43.16
C VAL A 114 -22.79 34.58 42.94
N THR A 115 -23.54 33.92 42.04
CA THR A 115 -23.27 32.52 41.64
C THR A 115 -22.59 32.48 40.29
N LEU A 116 -21.36 31.94 40.24
CA LEU A 116 -20.62 31.71 39.00
C LEU A 116 -20.76 30.25 38.56
N ARG A 117 -21.09 30.03 37.29
CA ARG A 117 -21.22 28.68 36.70
C ARG A 117 -20.39 28.59 35.43
N LEU A 118 -19.66 27.49 35.29
CA LEU A 118 -18.89 27.17 34.09
C LEU A 118 -19.66 26.16 33.23
N ASP A 119 -19.82 26.46 31.95
CA ASP A 119 -20.41 25.58 30.94
C ASP A 119 -19.37 25.26 29.86
N VAL A 120 -19.29 23.99 29.44
CA VAL A 120 -18.33 23.54 28.42
C VAL A 120 -19.09 23.05 27.20
N ARG A 121 -19.05 23.87 26.16
CA ARG A 121 -19.67 23.55 24.87
C ARG A 121 -18.70 22.75 24.00
N PRO A 122 -19.12 21.60 23.45
CA PRO A 122 -18.31 20.86 22.50
C PRO A 122 -18.00 21.70 21.26
N GLY A 123 -16.82 21.51 20.68
CA GLY A 123 -16.58 21.89 19.29
C GLY A 123 -17.35 20.97 18.32
N ALA A 124 -17.31 21.28 17.02
CA ALA A 124 -17.83 20.38 16.00
C ALA A 124 -17.11 19.02 16.09
N PRO A 125 -17.84 17.89 16.04
CA PRO A 125 -17.22 16.58 16.10
C PRO A 125 -16.36 16.35 14.85
N VAL A 126 -15.20 15.71 15.04
CA VAL A 126 -14.41 15.22 13.90
C VAL A 126 -15.18 14.10 13.21
N THR A 127 -15.43 14.26 11.91
CA THR A 127 -16.01 13.21 11.08
C THR A 127 -14.95 12.15 10.79
N ILE A 128 -15.19 10.92 11.22
CA ILE A 128 -14.36 9.77 10.89
C ILE A 128 -15.01 9.06 9.70
N VAL A 129 -14.33 9.05 8.56
CA VAL A 129 -14.77 8.27 7.39
C VAL A 129 -14.35 6.81 7.63
N PRO A 130 -15.29 5.84 7.69
CA PRO A 130 -14.94 4.45 7.92
C PRO A 130 -14.00 3.94 6.82
N LEU A 131 -12.89 3.35 7.24
CA LEU A 131 -12.00 2.66 6.31
C LEU A 131 -12.62 1.32 5.92
N ALA A 132 -12.65 1.04 4.61
CA ALA A 132 -12.97 -0.27 4.07
C ALA A 132 -11.72 -0.84 3.40
N ALA A 133 -11.49 -2.14 3.57
CA ALA A 133 -10.46 -2.83 2.81
C ALA A 133 -10.86 -2.85 1.33
N ALA A 134 -9.89 -2.67 0.43
CA ALA A 134 -10.17 -2.85 -1.00
C ALA A 134 -10.54 -4.30 -1.29
N ASP A 135 -11.28 -4.54 -2.37
CA ASP A 135 -11.64 -5.89 -2.80
C ASP A 135 -10.42 -6.81 -2.92
N ALA A 136 -10.60 -8.09 -2.60
CA ALA A 136 -9.54 -9.08 -2.65
C ALA A 136 -8.93 -9.13 -4.06
N MET A 137 -7.60 -9.01 -4.11
CA MET A 137 -6.87 -9.11 -5.38
C MET A 137 -6.80 -10.58 -5.80
N ARG A 138 -7.13 -10.85 -7.06
CA ARG A 138 -7.12 -12.23 -7.60
C ARG A 138 -5.72 -12.80 -7.84
N GLN A 139 -4.71 -11.93 -7.88
CA GLN A 139 -3.33 -12.31 -8.16
C GLN A 139 -2.56 -12.38 -6.84
N GLU A 140 -2.53 -13.56 -6.24
CA GLU A 140 -1.80 -13.84 -5.00
C GLU A 140 -0.49 -14.58 -5.32
N TRP A 141 0.57 -14.25 -4.58
CA TRP A 141 1.90 -14.86 -4.65
C TRP A 141 2.34 -15.32 -3.27
N THR A 142 3.14 -16.38 -3.25
CA THR A 142 3.89 -16.81 -2.06
C THR A 142 5.36 -16.81 -2.42
N CYS A 143 6.17 -16.06 -1.65
CA CYS A 143 7.61 -15.98 -1.88
C CYS A 143 8.28 -17.33 -1.64
N GLU A 144 9.07 -17.78 -2.61
CA GLU A 144 9.87 -19.01 -2.58
C GLU A 144 11.02 -18.97 -1.56
N ALA A 145 11.48 -17.79 -1.16
CA ALA A 145 12.61 -17.62 -0.24
C ALA A 145 12.18 -17.57 1.23
N CYS A 146 11.09 -16.85 1.56
CA CYS A 146 10.65 -16.65 2.94
C CYS A 146 9.18 -17.06 3.21
N GLY A 147 8.45 -17.52 2.20
CA GLY A 147 7.06 -17.92 2.34
C GLY A 147 6.07 -16.78 2.56
N CYS A 148 6.47 -15.52 2.36
CA CYS A 148 5.58 -14.36 2.50
C CYS A 148 4.49 -14.36 1.43
N ARG A 149 3.24 -14.19 1.84
CA ARG A 149 2.02 -14.14 1.01
C ARG A 149 1.63 -12.70 0.73
N TYR A 150 1.55 -12.33 -0.54
CA TYR A 150 1.25 -10.97 -0.98
C TYR A 150 0.49 -10.99 -2.30
N ALA A 151 -0.21 -9.89 -2.61
CA ALA A 151 -1.01 -9.73 -3.81
C ALA A 151 -0.85 -8.31 -4.36
N ALA A 152 -1.09 -8.11 -5.65
CA ALA A 152 -0.87 -6.85 -6.35
C ALA A 152 -1.54 -6.93 -7.72
N ILE A 153 -1.89 -5.79 -8.30
CA ILE A 153 -2.38 -5.74 -9.67
C ILE A 153 -1.16 -5.58 -10.59
N GLY A 154 -0.91 -6.57 -11.45
CA GLY A 154 0.24 -6.56 -12.35
C GLY A 154 1.42 -7.40 -11.85
N ALA A 155 2.61 -7.17 -12.41
CA ALA A 155 3.76 -8.01 -12.09
C ALA A 155 4.41 -7.58 -10.76
N ALA A 156 4.16 -8.34 -9.70
CA ALA A 156 4.84 -8.19 -8.43
C ALA A 156 6.16 -8.99 -8.45
N PHE A 157 7.26 -8.30 -8.72
CA PHE A 157 8.57 -8.91 -8.89
C PHE A 157 9.31 -9.16 -7.58
N PHE A 158 8.98 -8.41 -6.53
CA PHE A 158 9.76 -8.43 -5.29
C PHE A 158 8.90 -8.85 -4.11
N CYS A 159 9.46 -9.69 -3.24
CA CYS A 159 8.83 -10.02 -1.97
C CYS A 159 8.88 -8.82 -1.01
N PRO A 160 7.74 -8.38 -0.43
CA PRO A 160 7.74 -7.27 0.51
C PRO A 160 8.54 -7.48 1.79
N ALA A 161 8.66 -8.73 2.24
CA ALA A 161 9.36 -9.07 3.48
C ALA A 161 10.88 -9.17 3.32
N CYS A 162 11.37 -9.88 2.29
CA CYS A 162 12.80 -10.18 2.14
C CYS A 162 13.47 -9.53 0.93
N GLY A 163 12.70 -8.87 0.06
CA GLY A 163 13.22 -8.24 -1.16
C GLY A 163 13.69 -9.23 -2.22
N HIS A 164 13.43 -10.54 -2.03
CA HIS A 164 13.73 -11.58 -3.01
C HIS A 164 13.03 -11.24 -4.32
N ASN A 165 13.79 -11.28 -5.40
CA ASN A 165 13.25 -11.07 -6.73
C ASN A 165 12.69 -12.39 -7.24
N SER A 166 11.37 -12.53 -7.17
CA SER A 166 10.64 -13.66 -7.75
C SER A 166 10.57 -13.57 -9.27
N ALA A 167 11.54 -12.96 -9.96
CA ALA A 167 11.58 -12.80 -11.41
C ALA A 167 11.32 -14.10 -12.18
N VAL A 168 11.72 -15.25 -11.62
CA VAL A 168 11.39 -16.58 -12.15
C VAL A 168 9.87 -16.78 -12.19
N THR A 169 9.24 -16.69 -11.04
CA THR A 169 7.79 -16.83 -10.87
C THR A 169 7.03 -15.72 -11.62
N SER A 170 7.47 -14.46 -11.54
CA SER A 170 6.86 -13.31 -12.22
C SER A 170 6.91 -13.45 -13.75
N PHE A 171 7.95 -14.07 -14.31
CA PHE A 171 8.02 -14.35 -15.74
C PHE A 171 6.98 -15.41 -16.16
N GLU A 172 6.79 -16.47 -15.38
CA GLU A 172 5.73 -17.46 -15.63
C GLU A 172 4.33 -16.85 -15.54
N TYR A 173 4.10 -15.97 -14.56
CA TYR A 173 2.85 -15.21 -14.47
C TYR A 173 2.63 -14.30 -15.68
N LEU A 174 3.67 -13.61 -16.14
CA LEU A 174 3.58 -12.79 -17.36
C LEU A 174 3.21 -13.64 -18.57
N LEU A 175 3.85 -14.80 -18.76
CA LEU A 175 3.54 -15.72 -19.86
C LEU A 175 2.07 -16.17 -19.79
N THR A 176 1.59 -16.52 -18.60
CA THR A 176 0.19 -16.90 -18.37
C THR A 176 -0.76 -15.75 -18.70
N HIS A 177 -0.46 -14.54 -18.25
CA HIS A 177 -1.27 -13.36 -18.52
C HIS A 177 -1.31 -13.00 -20.01
N VAL A 178 -0.17 -13.02 -20.71
CA VAL A 178 -0.11 -12.77 -22.15
C VAL A 178 -0.91 -13.82 -22.93
N ARG A 179 -0.81 -15.11 -22.56
CA ARG A 179 -1.62 -16.18 -23.17
C ARG A 179 -3.11 -15.94 -22.95
N SER A 180 -3.54 -15.62 -21.73
CA SER A 180 -4.94 -15.31 -21.42
C SER A 180 -5.44 -14.07 -22.16
N PHE A 181 -4.61 -13.04 -22.29
CA PHE A 181 -4.93 -11.84 -23.08
C PHE A 181 -5.12 -12.18 -24.56
N ILE A 182 -4.20 -12.93 -25.17
CA ILE A 182 -4.30 -13.36 -26.57
C ILE A 182 -5.57 -14.20 -26.78
N ALA A 183 -5.87 -15.14 -25.89
CA ALA A 183 -7.06 -15.96 -25.95
C ALA A 183 -8.36 -15.14 -25.82
N GLY A 184 -8.37 -14.13 -24.95
CA GLY A 184 -9.50 -13.21 -24.76
C GLY A 184 -9.59 -12.08 -25.79
N SER A 185 -8.56 -11.89 -26.61
CA SER A 185 -8.45 -10.78 -27.56
C SER A 185 -9.62 -10.66 -28.55
N PRO A 186 -10.25 -11.76 -29.05
CA PRO A 186 -11.41 -11.62 -29.94
C PRO A 186 -12.62 -11.01 -29.22
N ALA A 187 -12.87 -11.40 -27.97
CA ALA A 187 -13.97 -10.87 -27.17
C ALA A 187 -13.72 -9.41 -26.76
N ALA A 188 -12.48 -9.07 -26.39
CA ALA A 188 -12.08 -7.70 -26.11
C ALA A 188 -12.26 -6.80 -27.34
N ARG A 189 -11.85 -7.27 -28.52
CA ARG A 189 -12.05 -6.56 -29.79
C ARG A 189 -13.53 -6.33 -30.09
N ALA A 190 -14.36 -7.35 -29.93
CA ALA A 190 -15.81 -7.23 -30.15
C ALA A 190 -16.46 -6.22 -29.19
N ALA A 191 -16.04 -6.20 -27.92
CA ALA A 191 -16.51 -5.23 -26.94
C ALA A 191 -16.11 -3.79 -27.31
N LEU A 192 -14.86 -3.58 -27.73
CA LEU A 192 -14.37 -2.27 -28.19
C LEU A 192 -15.11 -1.82 -29.46
N GLN A 193 -15.33 -2.72 -30.41
CA GLN A 193 -16.06 -2.42 -31.63
C GLN A 193 -17.52 -2.05 -31.36
N ASN A 194 -18.17 -2.68 -30.38
CA ASN A 194 -19.53 -2.33 -29.98
C ASN A 194 -19.61 -0.98 -29.25
N ALA A 195 -18.58 -0.62 -28.49
CA ALA A 195 -18.53 0.64 -27.75
C ALA A 195 -18.13 1.84 -28.61
N TYR A 196 -17.34 1.60 -29.66
CA TYR A 196 -16.79 2.61 -30.56
C TYR A 196 -17.06 2.21 -32.02
N ASP A 197 -16.00 2.00 -32.81
CA ASP A 197 -16.07 1.54 -34.19
C ASP A 197 -14.98 0.50 -34.49
N ALA A 198 -14.98 -0.03 -35.72
CA ALA A 198 -14.07 -1.08 -36.13
C ALA A 198 -12.60 -0.63 -36.20
N ASP A 199 -12.34 0.62 -36.58
CA ASP A 199 -10.98 1.13 -36.74
C ASP A 199 -10.34 1.34 -35.36
N VAL A 200 -11.06 1.99 -34.44
CA VAL A 200 -10.64 2.17 -33.05
C VAL A 200 -10.38 0.83 -32.36
N ALA A 201 -11.24 -0.17 -32.60
CA ALA A 201 -11.06 -1.50 -32.03
C ALA A 201 -9.81 -2.21 -32.58
N ASN A 202 -9.57 -2.14 -33.89
CA ASN A 202 -8.40 -2.78 -34.52
C ASN A 202 -7.09 -2.11 -34.08
N ASP A 203 -7.03 -0.78 -34.09
CA ASP A 203 -5.83 -0.03 -33.68
C ASP A 203 -5.52 -0.22 -32.19
N SER A 204 -6.55 -0.21 -31.33
CA SER A 204 -6.38 -0.48 -29.89
C SER A 204 -5.82 -1.88 -29.64
N MET A 205 -6.39 -2.89 -30.31
CA MET A 205 -5.93 -4.27 -30.15
C MET A 205 -4.51 -4.47 -30.66
N ARG A 206 -4.16 -3.84 -31.79
CA ARG A 206 -2.80 -3.86 -32.33
C ARG A 206 -1.81 -3.25 -31.35
N MET A 207 -2.10 -2.06 -30.82
CA MET A 207 -1.25 -1.39 -29.83
C MET A 207 -1.07 -2.23 -28.56
N MET A 208 -2.15 -2.84 -28.06
CA MET A 208 -2.07 -3.71 -26.88
C MET A 208 -1.20 -4.94 -27.15
N LEU A 209 -1.35 -5.60 -28.30
CA LEU A 209 -0.53 -6.76 -28.69
C LEU A 209 0.94 -6.37 -28.85
N GLU A 210 1.25 -5.27 -29.53
CA GLU A 210 2.63 -4.77 -29.66
C GLU A 210 3.26 -4.50 -28.28
N ASN A 211 2.50 -3.92 -27.35
CA ASN A 211 2.98 -3.68 -25.98
C ASN A 211 3.26 -5.00 -25.21
N THR A 212 2.52 -6.08 -25.48
CA THR A 212 2.82 -7.38 -24.83
C THR A 212 4.20 -7.92 -25.21
N LEU A 213 4.66 -7.70 -26.46
CA LEU A 213 5.99 -8.13 -26.89
C LEU A 213 7.09 -7.41 -26.11
N SER A 214 6.99 -6.08 -25.99
CA SER A 214 7.94 -5.27 -25.22
C SER A 214 8.03 -5.73 -23.76
N ARG A 215 6.88 -6.03 -23.14
CA ARG A 215 6.81 -6.56 -21.77
C ARG A 215 7.47 -7.95 -21.64
N LEU A 216 7.25 -8.84 -22.61
CA LEU A 216 7.87 -10.17 -22.63
C LEU A 216 9.40 -10.08 -22.70
N VAL A 217 9.94 -9.25 -23.60
CA VAL A 217 11.39 -9.09 -23.74
C VAL A 217 12.01 -8.51 -22.47
N GLY A 218 11.41 -7.46 -21.89
CA GLY A 218 11.90 -6.87 -20.65
C GLY A 218 11.86 -7.85 -19.48
N SER A 219 10.77 -8.59 -19.32
CA SER A 219 10.66 -9.59 -18.24
C SER A 219 11.59 -10.78 -18.46
N PHE A 220 11.81 -11.22 -19.70
CA PHE A 220 12.77 -12.27 -20.01
C PHE A 220 14.21 -11.83 -19.68
N GLN A 221 14.55 -10.57 -19.94
CA GLN A 221 15.84 -10.02 -19.53
C GLN A 221 16.01 -10.09 -18.01
N HIS A 222 15.02 -9.62 -17.24
CA HIS A 222 15.07 -9.68 -15.78
C HIS A 222 15.13 -11.11 -15.25
N TYR A 223 14.43 -12.04 -15.90
CA TYR A 223 14.51 -13.47 -15.60
C TYR A 223 15.93 -14.02 -15.82
N ALA A 224 16.52 -13.76 -16.97
CA ALA A 224 17.88 -14.20 -17.29
C ALA A 224 18.92 -13.57 -16.34
N GLU A 225 18.74 -12.29 -15.99
CA GLU A 225 19.54 -11.60 -14.99
C GLU A 225 19.38 -12.22 -13.60
N ALA A 226 18.18 -12.63 -13.19
CA ALA A 226 18.00 -13.29 -11.91
C ALA A 226 18.72 -14.65 -11.87
N LEU A 227 18.55 -15.47 -12.90
CA LEU A 227 19.22 -16.77 -13.03
C LEU A 227 20.74 -16.63 -13.04
N PHE A 228 21.28 -15.64 -13.75
CA PHE A 228 22.73 -15.47 -13.83
C PHE A 228 23.36 -15.16 -12.47
N VAL A 229 22.69 -14.42 -11.57
CA VAL A 229 23.28 -14.14 -10.23
C VAL A 229 23.49 -15.43 -9.45
N GLN A 230 22.64 -16.44 -9.67
CA GLN A 230 22.70 -17.73 -8.99
C GLN A 230 23.86 -18.61 -9.50
N LEU A 231 24.50 -18.27 -10.63
CA LEU A 231 25.64 -19.05 -11.14
C LEU A 231 26.89 -18.85 -10.27
N PRO A 232 27.68 -19.91 -10.00
CA PRO A 232 28.84 -19.84 -9.10
C PRO A 232 29.92 -18.82 -9.50
N ASN A 233 30.04 -18.52 -10.79
CA ASN A 233 31.04 -17.63 -11.36
C ASN A 233 30.48 -16.22 -11.66
N SER A 234 29.25 -15.91 -11.27
CA SER A 234 28.56 -14.67 -11.63
C SER A 234 29.31 -13.40 -11.22
N SER A 235 30.01 -13.44 -10.08
CA SER A 235 30.84 -12.34 -9.54
C SER A 235 32.07 -12.05 -10.38
N THR A 236 32.53 -13.00 -11.20
CA THR A 236 33.73 -12.86 -12.04
C THR A 236 33.45 -12.24 -13.40
N VAL A 237 32.18 -12.17 -13.81
CA VAL A 237 31.79 -11.72 -15.14
C VAL A 237 31.14 -10.35 -15.07
N LYS A 238 31.78 -9.35 -15.70
CA LYS A 238 31.23 -7.99 -15.78
C LYS A 238 29.99 -7.97 -16.66
N ARG A 239 28.83 -7.76 -16.06
CA ARG A 239 27.55 -7.66 -16.79
C ARG A 239 27.51 -6.44 -17.70
N ARG A 240 27.03 -6.66 -18.93
CA ARG A 240 26.57 -5.60 -19.82
C ARG A 240 25.12 -5.29 -19.46
N LYS A 241 24.78 -4.00 -19.31
CA LYS A 241 23.39 -3.57 -19.12
C LYS A 241 22.65 -3.60 -20.46
N ASN A 242 21.33 -3.84 -20.42
CA ASN A 242 20.44 -3.77 -21.59
C ASN A 242 20.89 -4.67 -22.75
N VAL A 243 21.11 -5.95 -22.45
CA VAL A 243 21.67 -6.92 -23.43
C VAL A 243 20.77 -7.04 -24.67
N PHE A 244 19.45 -6.91 -24.51
CA PHE A 244 18.47 -6.97 -25.61
C PHE A 244 18.26 -5.66 -26.36
N GLN A 245 18.80 -4.53 -25.86
CA GLN A 245 18.73 -3.23 -26.55
C GLN A 245 20.05 -2.88 -27.26
N ASN A 246 21.10 -3.68 -27.06
CA ASN A 246 22.33 -3.61 -27.84
C ASN A 246 22.15 -4.31 -29.19
N LEU A 247 21.19 -3.83 -29.99
CA LEU A 247 21.16 -4.14 -31.41
C LEU A 247 22.28 -3.33 -32.05
N SER A 248 23.50 -3.89 -32.07
CA SER A 248 24.48 -3.45 -33.05
C SER A 248 23.86 -3.74 -34.41
N TRP A 249 23.32 -2.71 -35.06
CA TRP A 249 22.87 -2.80 -36.44
C TRP A 249 24.11 -3.09 -37.29
N VAL A 250 24.43 -4.38 -37.44
CA VAL A 250 25.38 -4.85 -38.45
C VAL A 250 24.60 -4.79 -39.76
N TYR A 251 24.55 -3.61 -40.37
CA TYR A 251 24.44 -3.53 -41.81
C TYR A 251 25.81 -3.92 -42.36
N ALA A 252 25.94 -5.17 -42.78
CA ALA A 252 26.94 -5.64 -43.73
C ALA A 252 26.18 -6.09 -44.98
#